data_AF-A0A2G4H7N6-F1
#
_entry.id   AF-A0A2G4H7N6-F1
#
_cell.length_a   1.000
_cell.length_b   1.000
_cell.length_c   1.000
_cell.angle_alpha   90.00
_cell.angle_beta   90.00
_cell.angle_gamma   90.00
#
_symmetry.space_group_name_H-M   'P 1'
#
loop_
_entity.id
_entity.type
_entity.pdbx_description
1 polymer ?
#
loop_
_entity_poly.entity_id
_entity_poly.type
_entity_poly.pdbx_seq_one_letter_code
_entity_poly.pdbx_strand_id
1 'polypeptide(L)'
;SEAIRSGVISFIVALLVVLIYMGFYYNKAGWVADVALFVNIFFVMGILSSLGAVLTLPGIAGMVLTIALSVDANILIFERVREELREGKSISNAIADGYKHAMSSILDSNLTTLILGIILFSFGSGPVQGFATTLIIGIISSMFCAIFITRLIFDGMLKRESKIKFSVASTENILKNTKIDFVKNRKWYYLLSLSIIALGVIFYFKNDGFSKGVDFSGGRSYTVRFNKDVDREKIRLALNLQFPGTSTEVKTAGGDAQLKITTNFKASEVSTDVDLEVAKKLYIGIDKSIDPGVKYLEMGSIKVGPTIAQEVLTKSFLVILISCALMFLYILFRFRKWQYGLGAVAALFHDVLIVLSCYTIFDGLLPFPLELDQHFVAAILTVMGYSMTDTVVVFDRIREFLLKQGKNLSNMDKVPTINYALNSTLSRTINTSMITFFVLLAIFIFGGETIRGFSFALLIGIVIGTYSSLCIATPIVVDLDRSKPEEVK
;
A
#
# COMPACT_ATOMS: atom_id res chain seq x y z
N SER A 1 25.73 -1.97 5.25
CA SER A 1 25.52 -1.56 3.86
C SER A 1 24.73 -0.25 3.84
N GLU A 2 24.85 0.55 2.78
CA GLU A 2 24.14 1.82 2.63
C GLU A 2 22.62 1.64 2.61
N ALA A 3 22.12 0.58 1.97
CA ALA A 3 20.70 0.22 1.95
C ALA A 3 20.12 0.00 3.36
N ILE A 4 20.86 -0.66 4.27
CA ILE A 4 20.41 -0.83 5.66
C ILE A 4 20.35 0.52 6.37
N ARG A 5 21.35 1.39 6.18
CA ARG A 5 21.38 2.72 6.77
C ARG A 5 20.18 3.56 6.30
N SER A 6 19.90 3.57 5.00
CA SER A 6 18.73 4.26 4.42
C SER A 6 17.41 3.69 4.96
N GLY A 7 17.29 2.36 5.06
CA GLY A 7 16.12 1.71 5.66
C GLY A 7 15.92 2.05 7.14
N VAL A 8 16.98 2.16 7.93
CA VAL A 8 16.89 2.57 9.34
C VAL A 8 16.54 4.05 9.46
N ILE A 9 17.10 4.92 8.61
CA ILE A 9 16.76 6.35 8.60
C ILE A 9 15.28 6.53 8.26
N SER A 10 14.77 5.85 7.21
CA SER A 10 13.36 5.95 6.84
C SER A 10 12.44 5.44 7.96
N PHE A 11 12.85 4.39 8.69
CA PHE A 11 12.13 3.90 9.87
C PHE A 11 12.06 4.96 10.98
N ILE A 12 13.18 5.58 11.34
CA ILE A 12 13.22 6.61 12.39
C ILE A 12 12.38 7.83 11.99
N VAL A 13 12.49 8.28 10.74
CA VAL A 13 11.71 9.42 10.24
C VAL A 13 10.21 9.08 10.24
N ALA A 14 9.82 7.91 9.75
CA ALA A 14 8.43 7.47 9.78
C ALA A 14 7.87 7.37 11.20
N LEU A 15 8.66 6.85 12.15
CA LEU A 15 8.28 6.79 13.56
C LEU A 15 8.04 8.20 14.12
N LEU A 16 8.96 9.14 13.89
CA LEU A 16 8.80 10.53 14.36
C LEU A 16 7.57 11.21 13.75
N VAL A 17 7.32 10.99 12.46
CA VAL A 17 6.14 11.50 11.77
C VAL A 17 4.86 10.99 12.45
N VAL A 18 4.78 9.70 12.77
CA VAL A 18 3.61 9.10 13.44
C VAL A 18 3.43 9.67 14.85
N LEU A 19 4.49 9.74 15.65
CA LEU A 19 4.44 10.29 17.01
C LEU A 19 3.94 11.75 17.01
N ILE A 20 4.49 12.57 16.11
CA ILE A 20 4.08 13.98 15.98
C ILE A 20 2.62 14.06 15.52
N TYR A 21 2.23 13.26 14.54
CA TYR A 21 0.87 13.25 14.02
C TYR A 21 -0.15 12.88 15.08
N MET A 22 0.09 11.78 15.80
CA MET A 22 -0.83 11.28 16.82
C MET A 22 -0.93 12.25 18.00
N GLY A 23 0.19 12.72 18.54
CA GLY A 23 0.22 13.72 19.60
C GLY A 23 -0.49 15.01 19.22
N PHE A 24 -0.28 15.50 17.99
CA PHE A 24 -0.92 16.74 17.50
C PHE A 24 -2.42 16.55 17.19
N TYR A 25 -2.82 15.47 16.54
CA TYR A 25 -4.20 15.30 16.09
C TYR A 25 -5.14 14.88 17.23
N TYR A 26 -4.68 14.01 18.13
CA TYR A 26 -5.49 13.38 19.18
C TYR A 26 -5.17 13.82 20.61
N ASN A 27 -4.23 14.75 20.80
CA ASN A 27 -3.85 15.26 22.12
C ASN A 27 -3.41 14.10 23.05
N LYS A 28 -3.88 14.06 24.31
CA LYS A 28 -3.57 13.00 25.28
C LYS A 28 -3.90 11.59 24.78
N ALA A 29 -4.99 11.40 24.05
CA ALA A 29 -5.29 10.09 23.46
C ALA A 29 -4.22 9.68 22.42
N GLY A 30 -3.66 10.65 21.69
CA GLY A 30 -2.54 10.44 20.77
C GLY A 30 -1.32 9.86 21.47
N TRP A 31 -0.90 10.47 22.59
CA TRP A 31 0.21 9.95 23.39
C TRP A 31 -0.04 8.54 23.94
N VAL A 32 -1.29 8.19 24.27
CA VAL A 32 -1.64 6.81 24.66
C VAL A 32 -1.44 5.83 23.50
N ALA A 33 -1.83 6.22 22.28
CA ALA A 33 -1.57 5.42 21.08
C ALA A 33 -0.07 5.29 20.80
N ASP A 34 0.72 6.34 21.03
CA ASP A 34 2.18 6.31 20.85
C ASP A 34 2.85 5.34 21.84
N VAL A 35 2.40 5.30 23.10
CA VAL A 35 2.87 4.29 24.06
C VAL A 35 2.55 2.88 23.56
N ALA A 36 1.34 2.64 23.04
CA ALA A 36 0.97 1.36 22.47
C ALA A 36 1.78 1.02 21.20
N LEU A 37 2.15 2.01 20.39
CA LEU A 37 3.04 1.84 19.24
C LEU A 37 4.44 1.36 19.66
N PHE A 38 5.02 1.93 20.72
CA PHE A 38 6.32 1.46 21.23
C PHE A 38 6.25 0.01 21.74
N VAL A 39 5.17 -0.34 22.44
CA VAL A 39 4.91 -1.73 22.86
C VAL A 39 4.76 -2.65 21.65
N ASN A 40 4.08 -2.19 20.60
CA ASN A 40 3.93 -2.95 19.36
C ASN A 40 5.29 -3.19 18.66
N ILE A 41 6.13 -2.16 18.53
CA ILE A 41 7.47 -2.30 17.95
C ILE A 41 8.29 -3.32 18.74
N PHE A 42 8.21 -3.29 20.08
CA PHE A 42 8.88 -4.27 20.94
C PHE A 42 8.39 -5.70 20.66
N PHE A 43 7.07 -5.92 20.54
CA PHE A 43 6.53 -7.23 20.22
C PHE A 43 6.90 -7.71 18.81
N VAL A 44 6.79 -6.86 17.80
CA VAL A 44 7.18 -7.21 16.42
C VAL A 44 8.64 -7.63 16.37
N MET A 45 9.54 -6.85 16.97
CA MET A 45 10.97 -7.18 17.02
C MET A 45 11.24 -8.46 17.82
N GLY A 46 10.58 -8.64 18.97
CA GLY A 46 10.72 -9.84 19.80
C GLY A 46 10.28 -11.11 19.07
N ILE A 47 9.14 -11.06 18.37
CA ILE A 47 8.62 -12.20 17.61
C ILE A 47 9.53 -12.50 16.40
N LEU A 48 9.93 -11.48 15.63
CA LEU A 48 10.84 -11.66 14.50
C LEU A 48 12.17 -12.30 14.94
N SER A 49 12.73 -11.81 16.05
CA SER A 49 13.96 -12.37 16.63
C SER A 49 13.76 -13.82 17.10
N SER A 50 12.62 -14.13 17.72
CA SER A 50 12.32 -15.49 18.19
C SER A 50 12.14 -16.49 17.06
N LEU A 51 11.65 -16.05 15.90
CA LEU A 51 11.45 -16.89 14.72
C LEU A 51 12.72 -17.01 13.86
N GLY A 52 13.80 -16.31 14.19
CA GLY A 52 14.98 -16.21 13.35
C GLY A 52 14.69 -15.57 11.99
N ALA A 53 13.66 -14.72 11.91
CA ALA A 53 13.23 -14.11 10.66
C ALA A 53 14.30 -13.14 10.15
N VAL A 54 14.69 -13.29 8.88
CA VAL A 54 15.71 -12.43 8.27
C VAL A 54 15.10 -11.07 7.93
N LEU A 55 15.69 -10.01 8.48
CA LEU A 55 15.28 -8.65 8.19
C LEU A 55 15.89 -8.17 6.87
N THR A 56 15.18 -8.45 5.77
CA THR A 56 15.52 -7.98 4.43
C THR A 56 15.14 -6.51 4.24
N LEU A 57 15.62 -5.84 3.19
CA LEU A 57 15.23 -4.46 2.89
C LEU A 57 13.71 -4.30 2.69
N PRO A 58 13.01 -5.20 1.97
CA PRO A 58 11.55 -5.23 1.97
C PRO A 58 10.95 -5.56 3.34
N GLY A 59 11.59 -6.42 4.14
CA GLY A 59 11.21 -6.64 5.54
C GLY A 59 11.21 -5.34 6.37
N ILE A 60 12.23 -4.50 6.20
CA ILE A 60 12.28 -3.16 6.82
C ILE A 60 11.11 -2.30 6.32
N ALA A 61 10.84 -2.27 5.02
CA ALA A 61 9.69 -1.54 4.48
C ALA A 61 8.36 -2.05 5.09
N GLY A 62 8.25 -3.36 5.31
CA GLY A 62 7.14 -3.99 6.03
C GLY A 62 7.03 -3.49 7.47
N MET A 63 8.14 -3.40 8.21
CA MET A 63 8.14 -2.86 9.57
C MET A 63 7.71 -1.40 9.59
N VAL A 64 8.21 -0.58 8.67
CA VAL A 64 7.84 0.84 8.59
C VAL A 64 6.35 0.98 8.29
N LEU A 65 5.82 0.16 7.37
CA LEU A 65 4.38 0.11 7.08
C LEU A 65 3.56 -0.32 8.30
N THR A 66 4.05 -1.28 9.09
CA THR A 66 3.43 -1.69 10.34
C THR A 66 3.29 -0.54 11.33
N ILE A 67 4.20 0.44 11.37
CA ILE A 67 4.06 1.62 12.24
C ILE A 67 2.76 2.38 11.93
N ALA A 68 2.45 2.58 10.64
CA ALA A 68 1.19 3.22 10.25
C ALA A 68 -0.04 2.38 10.64
N LEU A 69 -0.01 1.08 10.36
CA LEU A 69 -1.06 0.14 10.76
C LEU A 69 -1.23 0.04 12.28
N SER A 70 -0.18 0.33 13.05
CA SER A 70 -0.21 0.26 14.52
C SER A 70 -1.13 1.27 15.15
N VAL A 71 -1.28 2.42 14.49
CA VAL A 71 -2.08 3.54 14.98
C VAL A 71 -3.43 3.63 14.30
N ASP A 72 -3.65 2.89 13.20
CA ASP A 72 -4.91 2.83 12.46
C ASP A 72 -6.10 2.41 13.35
N ALA A 73 -5.98 1.28 14.05
CA ALA A 73 -7.02 0.83 14.99
C ALA A 73 -7.28 1.85 16.11
N ASN A 74 -6.24 2.57 16.57
CA ASN A 74 -6.40 3.64 17.55
C ASN A 74 -7.18 4.83 16.98
N ILE A 75 -6.92 5.22 15.73
CA ILE A 75 -7.68 6.25 15.00
C ILE A 75 -9.17 5.87 14.91
N LEU A 76 -9.47 4.63 14.53
CA LEU A 76 -10.84 4.11 14.45
C LEU A 76 -11.57 4.21 15.81
N ILE A 77 -10.90 3.80 16.89
CA ILE A 77 -11.42 3.90 18.26
C ILE A 77 -11.64 5.36 18.63
N PHE A 78 -10.66 6.24 18.40
CA PHE A 78 -10.73 7.64 18.83
C PHE A 78 -11.79 8.44 18.07
N GLU A 79 -11.94 8.21 16.77
CA GLU A 79 -13.04 8.81 16.01
C GLU A 79 -14.39 8.31 16.53
N ARG A 80 -14.52 7.03 16.90
CA ARG A 80 -15.76 6.54 17.53
C ARG A 80 -16.00 7.15 18.89
N VAL A 81 -15.00 7.25 19.76
CA VAL A 81 -15.12 7.94 21.06
C VAL A 81 -15.54 9.40 20.86
N ARG A 82 -14.98 10.10 19.87
CA ARG A 82 -15.39 11.48 19.52
C ARG A 82 -16.84 11.55 19.06
N GLU A 83 -17.34 10.57 18.29
CA GLU A 83 -18.76 10.47 17.92
C GLU A 83 -19.64 10.34 19.20
N GLU A 84 -19.32 9.40 20.08
CA GLU A 84 -20.08 9.15 21.32
C GLU A 84 -20.07 10.34 22.29
N LEU A 85 -18.94 11.06 22.40
CA LEU A 85 -18.82 12.30 23.20
C LEU A 85 -19.71 13.42 22.65
N ARG A 86 -19.85 13.53 21.32
CA ARG A 86 -20.70 14.54 20.67
C ARG A 86 -22.19 14.25 20.88
N GLU A 87 -22.56 13.00 21.11
CA GLU A 87 -23.91 12.61 21.54
C GLU A 87 -24.19 12.95 23.01
N GLY A 88 -23.23 13.58 23.72
CA GLY A 88 -23.39 14.07 25.09
C GLY A 88 -23.06 13.03 26.17
N LYS A 89 -22.45 11.90 25.80
CA LYS A 89 -22.04 10.87 26.77
C LYS A 89 -20.87 11.33 27.63
N SER A 90 -20.80 10.82 28.87
CA SER A 90 -19.65 11.01 29.74
C SER A 90 -18.40 10.34 29.16
N ILE A 91 -17.20 10.85 29.50
CA ILE A 91 -15.92 10.33 28.96
C ILE A 91 -15.78 8.82 29.21
N SER A 92 -16.16 8.33 30.39
CA SER A 92 -16.10 6.89 30.70
C SER A 92 -17.01 6.06 29.80
N ASN A 93 -18.25 6.49 29.61
CA ASN A 93 -19.22 5.78 28.76
C ASN A 93 -18.84 5.88 27.27
N ALA A 94 -18.37 7.04 26.83
CA ALA A 94 -17.90 7.24 25.46
C ALA A 94 -16.68 6.37 25.14
N ILE A 95 -15.74 6.20 26.08
CA ILE A 95 -14.62 5.26 25.93
C ILE A 95 -15.12 3.81 25.89
N ALA A 96 -16.04 3.40 26.77
CA ALA A 96 -16.62 2.05 26.74
C ALA A 96 -17.32 1.74 25.40
N ASP A 97 -18.22 2.61 24.97
CA ASP A 97 -18.99 2.45 23.73
C ASP A 97 -18.10 2.60 22.49
N GLY A 98 -17.10 3.47 22.54
CA GLY A 98 -16.12 3.65 21.47
C GLY A 98 -15.39 2.36 21.11
N TYR A 99 -14.83 1.66 22.11
CA TYR A 99 -14.18 0.37 21.90
C TYR A 99 -15.16 -0.70 21.43
N LYS A 100 -16.36 -0.77 22.03
CA LYS A 100 -17.38 -1.76 21.69
C LYS A 100 -17.85 -1.63 20.24
N HIS A 101 -18.15 -0.41 19.80
CA HIS A 101 -18.65 -0.14 18.45
C HIS A 101 -17.53 -0.17 17.39
N ALA A 102 -16.30 0.21 17.73
CA ALA A 102 -15.18 0.15 16.79
C ALA A 102 -14.66 -1.28 16.55
N MET A 103 -14.83 -2.20 17.51
CA MET A 103 -14.29 -3.57 17.45
C MET A 103 -14.61 -4.31 16.15
N SER A 104 -15.88 -4.25 15.69
CA SER A 104 -16.26 -4.94 14.46
C SER A 104 -15.52 -4.38 13.24
N SER A 105 -15.41 -3.07 13.15
CA SER A 105 -14.72 -2.39 12.04
C SER A 105 -13.21 -2.65 12.07
N ILE A 106 -12.59 -2.73 13.25
CA ILE A 106 -11.15 -3.04 13.42
C ILE A 106 -10.85 -4.49 13.04
N LEU A 107 -11.68 -5.43 13.48
CA LEU A 107 -11.52 -6.84 13.12
C LEU A 107 -11.69 -7.03 11.63
N ASP A 108 -12.70 -6.38 11.03
CA ASP A 108 -12.97 -6.48 9.61
C ASP A 108 -11.82 -5.91 8.76
N SER A 109 -11.33 -4.70 9.07
CA SER A 109 -10.21 -4.10 8.34
C SER A 109 -8.94 -4.95 8.44
N ASN A 110 -8.55 -5.34 9.66
CA ASN A 110 -7.34 -6.13 9.86
C ASN A 110 -7.44 -7.54 9.27
N LEU A 111 -8.62 -8.17 9.28
CA LEU A 111 -8.81 -9.49 8.70
C LEU A 111 -8.58 -9.47 7.17
N THR A 112 -9.06 -8.43 6.48
CA THR A 112 -8.80 -8.29 5.04
C THR A 112 -7.31 -8.15 4.72
N THR A 113 -6.59 -7.34 5.48
CA THR A 113 -5.15 -7.17 5.33
C THR A 113 -4.38 -8.43 5.72
N LEU A 114 -4.84 -9.16 6.75
CA LEU A 114 -4.26 -10.44 7.17
C LEU A 114 -4.44 -11.53 6.10
N ILE A 115 -5.59 -11.61 5.43
CA ILE A 115 -5.82 -12.54 4.32
C ILE A 115 -4.76 -12.31 3.23
N LEU A 116 -4.51 -11.05 2.84
CA LEU A 116 -3.51 -10.72 1.83
C LEU A 116 -2.09 -10.96 2.32
N GLY A 117 -1.80 -10.68 3.59
CA GLY A 117 -0.53 -11.03 4.21
C GLY A 117 -0.24 -12.53 4.13
N ILE A 118 -1.24 -13.39 4.42
CA ILE A 118 -1.13 -14.85 4.32
C ILE A 118 -0.89 -15.30 2.88
N ILE A 119 -1.59 -14.70 1.92
CA ILE A 119 -1.39 -14.97 0.49
C ILE A 119 0.04 -14.57 0.09
N LEU A 120 0.49 -13.37 0.46
CA LEU A 120 1.85 -12.91 0.20
C LEU A 120 2.91 -13.82 0.82
N PHE A 121 2.68 -14.33 2.03
CA PHE A 121 3.59 -15.25 2.69
C PHE A 121 3.64 -16.62 1.99
N SER A 122 2.50 -17.09 1.47
CA SER A 122 2.39 -18.42 0.86
C SER A 122 2.88 -18.46 -0.58
N PHE A 123 2.73 -17.36 -1.32
CA PHE A 123 3.07 -17.29 -2.75
C PHE A 123 4.25 -16.37 -3.06
N GLY A 124 4.66 -15.51 -2.13
CA GLY A 124 5.86 -14.69 -2.27
C GLY A 124 7.13 -15.52 -2.13
N SER A 125 8.21 -15.05 -2.76
CA SER A 125 9.54 -15.66 -2.63
C SER A 125 10.51 -14.72 -1.87
N GLY A 126 11.49 -15.31 -1.18
CA GLY A 126 12.64 -14.62 -0.58
C GLY A 126 12.29 -13.28 0.08
N PRO A 127 12.63 -12.12 -0.52
CA PRO A 127 12.38 -10.81 0.09
C PRO A 127 10.89 -10.48 0.33
N VAL A 128 9.98 -10.91 -0.55
CA VAL A 128 8.53 -10.64 -0.40
C VAL A 128 7.95 -11.44 0.75
N GLN A 129 8.45 -12.66 0.98
CA GLN A 129 8.05 -13.45 2.12
C GLN A 129 8.44 -12.77 3.43
N GLY A 130 9.64 -12.18 3.51
CA GLY A 130 10.08 -11.39 4.68
C GLY A 130 9.22 -10.15 4.93
N PHE A 131 8.79 -9.45 3.87
CA PHE A 131 7.80 -8.37 3.98
C PHE A 131 6.46 -8.89 4.54
N ALA A 132 5.96 -10.01 4.00
CA ALA A 132 4.69 -10.61 4.42
C ALA A 132 4.71 -11.07 5.89
N THR A 133 5.78 -11.73 6.32
CA THR A 133 5.97 -12.16 7.72
C THR A 133 5.88 -10.97 8.67
N THR A 134 6.60 -9.89 8.34
CA THR A 134 6.61 -8.67 9.14
C THR A 134 5.21 -8.04 9.21
N LEU A 135 4.52 -7.96 8.07
CA LEU A 135 3.16 -7.43 7.97
C LEU A 135 2.17 -8.25 8.83
N ILE A 136 2.18 -9.57 8.74
CA ILE A 136 1.30 -10.47 9.52
C ILE A 136 1.50 -10.27 11.02
N ILE A 137 2.76 -10.35 11.48
CA ILE A 137 3.10 -10.16 12.90
C ILE A 137 2.67 -8.76 13.35
N GLY A 138 2.94 -7.77 12.51
CA GLY A 138 2.58 -6.38 12.72
C GLY A 138 1.09 -6.16 12.94
N ILE A 139 0.23 -6.73 12.09
CA ILE A 139 -1.24 -6.61 12.18
C ILE A 139 -1.78 -7.27 13.46
N ILE A 140 -1.31 -8.48 13.77
CA ILE A 140 -1.79 -9.22 14.94
C ILE A 140 -1.38 -8.47 16.22
N SER A 141 -0.12 -8.06 16.29
CA SER A 141 0.42 -7.39 17.46
C SER A 141 -0.16 -5.97 17.61
N SER A 142 -0.36 -5.24 16.51
CA SER A 142 -0.96 -3.91 16.55
C SER A 142 -2.40 -3.94 17.02
N MET A 143 -3.19 -4.89 16.54
CA MET A 143 -4.57 -5.06 16.94
C MET A 143 -4.65 -5.35 18.44
N PHE A 144 -3.76 -6.22 18.96
CA PHE A 144 -3.64 -6.45 20.40
C PHE A 144 -3.29 -5.16 21.16
N CYS A 145 -2.28 -4.41 20.72
CA CYS A 145 -1.86 -3.17 21.39
C CYS A 145 -2.96 -2.10 21.37
N ALA A 146 -3.61 -1.91 20.23
CA ALA A 146 -4.66 -0.90 20.06
C ALA A 146 -5.95 -1.23 20.82
N ILE A 147 -6.27 -2.51 21.04
CA ILE A 147 -7.48 -2.91 21.77
C ILE A 147 -7.20 -3.07 23.26
N PHE A 148 -6.10 -3.71 23.64
CA PHE A 148 -5.83 -4.10 25.02
C PHE A 148 -4.97 -3.07 25.76
N ILE A 149 -3.81 -2.69 25.20
CA ILE A 149 -2.84 -1.82 25.89
C ILE A 149 -3.40 -0.41 26.07
N THR A 150 -3.97 0.18 25.03
CA THR A 150 -4.60 1.51 25.15
C THR A 150 -5.79 1.50 26.10
N ARG A 151 -6.59 0.43 26.09
CA ARG A 151 -7.73 0.28 27.01
C ARG A 151 -7.27 0.25 28.47
N LEU A 152 -6.24 -0.55 28.76
CA LEU A 152 -5.63 -0.61 30.07
C LEU A 152 -5.15 0.76 30.55
N ILE A 153 -4.52 1.54 29.66
CA ILE A 153 -4.05 2.90 29.97
C ILE A 153 -5.24 3.83 30.24
N PHE A 154 -6.29 3.83 29.39
CA PHE A 154 -7.45 4.68 29.61
C PHE A 154 -8.21 4.34 30.89
N ASP A 155 -8.42 3.06 31.18
CA ASP A 155 -9.09 2.63 32.42
C ASP A 155 -8.25 3.05 33.65
N GLY A 156 -6.92 3.01 33.56
CA GLY A 156 -6.02 3.54 34.59
C GLY A 156 -6.10 5.07 34.75
N MET A 157 -6.19 5.81 33.64
CA MET A 157 -6.35 7.26 33.63
C MET A 157 -7.70 7.70 34.22
N LEU A 158 -8.78 6.97 33.91
CA LEU A 158 -10.12 7.22 34.45
C LEU A 158 -10.16 7.00 35.97
N LYS A 159 -9.53 5.93 36.47
CA LYS A 159 -9.41 5.67 37.92
C LYS A 159 -8.64 6.77 38.66
N ARG A 160 -7.72 7.46 37.98
CA ARG A 160 -6.95 8.60 38.51
C ARG A 160 -7.60 9.96 38.23
N GLU A 161 -8.86 9.98 37.78
CA GLU A 161 -9.62 11.19 37.42
C GLU A 161 -8.87 12.14 36.46
N SER A 162 -8.02 11.56 35.61
CA SER A 162 -7.21 12.35 34.68
C SER A 162 -8.09 12.99 33.61
N LYS A 163 -7.84 14.27 33.31
CA LYS A 163 -8.50 14.94 32.16
C LYS A 163 -8.02 14.30 30.86
N ILE A 164 -8.87 13.49 30.22
CA ILE A 164 -8.62 12.86 28.92
C ILE A 164 -9.22 13.74 27.82
N LYS A 165 -8.43 14.05 26.79
CA LYS A 165 -8.88 14.75 25.58
C LYS A 165 -8.58 13.89 24.37
N PHE A 166 -9.54 13.83 23.46
CA PHE A 166 -9.42 13.09 22.20
C PHE A 166 -9.18 14.01 21.00
N SER A 167 -9.23 15.33 21.15
CA SER A 167 -9.05 16.30 20.06
C SER A 167 -8.27 17.54 20.51
N VAL A 168 -7.70 18.24 19.54
CA VAL A 168 -7.19 19.61 19.69
C VAL A 168 -8.19 20.55 19.01
N ALA A 169 -8.30 21.79 19.49
CA ALA A 169 -9.28 22.75 18.96
C ALA A 169 -9.17 22.96 17.44
N SER A 170 -7.96 22.88 16.88
CA SER A 170 -7.71 22.98 15.44
C SER A 170 -8.17 21.75 14.64
N THR A 171 -8.17 20.55 15.24
CA THR A 171 -8.49 19.29 14.57
C THR A 171 -9.91 18.78 14.84
N GLU A 172 -10.58 19.34 15.85
CA GLU A 172 -11.89 18.87 16.33
C GLU A 172 -13.01 18.92 15.29
N ASN A 173 -12.97 19.88 14.36
CA ASN A 173 -14.03 20.12 13.38
C ASN A 173 -13.60 19.89 11.91
N ILE A 174 -12.41 19.32 11.68
CA ILE A 174 -11.95 18.99 10.33
C ILE A 174 -12.97 18.03 9.68
N LEU A 175 -13.42 18.35 8.46
CA LEU A 175 -14.33 17.55 7.63
C LEU A 175 -15.70 17.19 8.24
N LYS A 176 -16.08 17.81 9.36
CA LYS A 176 -17.31 17.49 10.13
C LYS A 176 -18.62 17.89 9.42
N ASN A 177 -18.62 18.99 8.68
CA ASN A 177 -19.80 19.56 8.03
C ASN A 177 -19.78 19.42 6.51
N THR A 178 -19.01 18.46 6.01
CA THR A 178 -18.89 18.23 4.58
C THR A 178 -20.22 17.68 4.05
N LYS A 179 -20.69 18.23 2.93
CA LYS A 179 -21.93 17.85 2.25
C LYS A 179 -21.64 17.49 0.80
N ILE A 180 -20.76 16.51 0.60
CA ILE A 180 -20.42 16.02 -0.74
C ILE A 180 -21.51 15.04 -1.19
N ASP A 181 -22.04 15.25 -2.39
CA ASP A 181 -22.93 14.31 -3.06
C ASP A 181 -22.13 13.35 -3.95
N PHE A 182 -21.60 12.30 -3.33
CA PHE A 182 -20.78 11.29 -4.00
C PHE A 182 -21.57 10.54 -5.07
N VAL A 183 -22.81 10.17 -4.76
CA VAL A 183 -23.64 9.37 -5.66
C VAL A 183 -24.02 10.15 -6.92
N LYS A 184 -24.39 11.43 -6.79
CA LYS A 184 -24.73 12.27 -7.95
C LYS A 184 -23.52 12.52 -8.85
N ASN A 185 -22.34 12.69 -8.26
CA ASN A 185 -21.11 13.03 -8.98
C ASN A 185 -20.38 11.81 -9.59
N ARG A 186 -20.88 10.58 -9.39
CA ARG A 186 -20.20 9.35 -9.83
C ARG A 186 -19.75 9.31 -11.30
N LYS A 187 -20.51 9.93 -12.20
CA LYS A 187 -20.12 9.99 -13.63
C LYS A 187 -18.80 10.74 -13.83
N TRP A 188 -18.55 11.79 -13.05
CA TRP A 188 -17.28 12.53 -13.09
C TRP A 188 -16.13 11.70 -12.51
N TYR A 189 -16.39 10.94 -11.44
CA TYR A 189 -15.39 10.04 -10.87
C TYR A 189 -14.99 8.93 -11.85
N TYR A 190 -15.97 8.30 -12.50
CA TYR A 190 -15.71 7.28 -13.53
C TYR A 190 -14.95 7.88 -14.73
N LEU A 191 -15.32 9.09 -15.18
CA LEU A 191 -14.66 9.75 -16.29
C LEU A 191 -13.19 10.08 -15.97
N LEU A 192 -12.92 10.63 -14.78
CA LEU A 192 -11.57 10.94 -14.33
C LEU A 192 -10.70 9.68 -14.29
N SER A 193 -11.20 8.64 -13.64
CA SER A 193 -10.52 7.34 -13.55
C SER A 193 -10.24 6.73 -14.91
N LEU A 194 -11.23 6.68 -15.80
CA LEU A 194 -11.08 6.12 -17.13
C LEU A 194 -10.11 6.93 -17.99
N SER A 195 -10.05 8.25 -17.79
CA SER A 195 -9.10 9.12 -18.50
C SER A 195 -7.65 8.81 -18.12
N ILE A 196 -7.37 8.58 -16.84
CA ILE A 196 -6.03 8.18 -16.36
C ILE A 196 -5.66 6.81 -16.92
N ILE A 197 -6.59 5.84 -16.89
CA ILE A 197 -6.37 4.49 -17.44
C ILE A 197 -6.10 4.56 -18.94
N ALA A 198 -6.89 5.35 -19.68
CA ALA A 198 -6.70 5.54 -21.12
C ALA A 198 -5.33 6.15 -21.43
N LEU A 199 -4.90 7.15 -20.66
CA LEU A 199 -3.57 7.73 -20.79
C LEU A 199 -2.47 6.69 -20.51
N GLY A 200 -2.65 5.85 -19.48
CA GLY A 200 -1.76 4.74 -19.17
C GLY A 200 -1.61 3.75 -20.31
N VAL A 201 -2.71 3.42 -21.00
CA VAL A 201 -2.71 2.55 -22.18
C VAL A 201 -1.99 3.20 -23.36
N ILE A 202 -2.15 4.50 -23.58
CA ILE A 202 -1.39 5.23 -24.63
C ILE A 202 0.11 5.13 -24.36
N PHE A 203 0.55 5.37 -23.12
CA PHE A 203 1.96 5.25 -22.75
C PHE A 203 2.47 3.82 -22.78
N TYR A 204 1.63 2.82 -22.46
CA TYR A 204 1.97 1.41 -22.60
C TYR A 204 2.39 1.07 -24.04
N PHE A 205 1.62 1.49 -25.04
CA PHE A 205 1.98 1.27 -26.44
C PHE A 205 3.18 2.11 -26.89
N LYS A 206 3.33 3.32 -26.36
CA LYS A 206 4.48 4.19 -26.66
C LYS A 206 5.81 3.62 -26.14
N ASN A 207 5.77 2.90 -25.01
CA ASN A 207 6.96 2.37 -24.34
C ASN A 207 7.24 0.89 -24.70
N ASP A 208 6.59 0.34 -25.73
CA ASP A 208 6.65 -1.09 -26.08
C ASP A 208 6.28 -2.05 -24.93
N GLY A 209 5.40 -1.58 -24.05
CA GLY A 209 4.84 -2.32 -22.93
C GLY A 209 5.31 -1.80 -21.56
N PHE A 210 5.27 -2.69 -20.57
CA PHE A 210 5.83 -2.40 -19.25
C PHE A 210 7.32 -2.75 -19.22
N SER A 211 8.14 -1.91 -18.58
CA SER A 211 9.48 -2.29 -18.18
C SER A 211 9.43 -3.45 -17.17
N LYS A 212 10.09 -4.56 -17.48
CA LYS A 212 10.05 -5.81 -16.71
C LYS A 212 11.40 -6.09 -16.08
N GLY A 213 11.42 -6.23 -14.75
CA GLY A 213 12.58 -6.74 -14.04
C GLY A 213 12.90 -8.19 -14.42
N VAL A 214 14.11 -8.65 -14.08
CA VAL A 214 14.59 -10.02 -14.39
C VAL A 214 13.66 -11.12 -13.88
N ASP A 215 12.90 -10.86 -12.81
CA ASP A 215 11.91 -11.79 -12.24
C ASP A 215 10.77 -12.12 -13.22
N PHE A 216 10.49 -11.25 -14.20
CA PHE A 216 9.42 -11.42 -15.17
C PHE A 216 9.91 -11.55 -16.61
N SER A 217 11.05 -10.95 -16.96
CA SER A 217 11.63 -11.07 -18.29
C SER A 217 12.59 -12.26 -18.42
N GLY A 218 13.15 -12.75 -17.32
CA GLY A 218 14.30 -13.66 -17.33
C GLY A 218 15.58 -12.95 -17.79
N GLY A 219 16.74 -13.56 -17.51
CA GLY A 219 18.04 -13.01 -17.86
C GLY A 219 18.88 -12.66 -16.65
N ARG A 220 19.68 -11.59 -16.77
CA ARG A 220 20.74 -11.24 -15.82
C ARG A 220 20.66 -9.77 -15.45
N SER A 221 20.85 -9.47 -14.17
CA SER A 221 20.96 -8.11 -13.63
C SER A 221 22.26 -7.95 -12.87
N TYR A 222 22.97 -6.86 -13.08
CA TYR A 222 24.24 -6.54 -12.43
C TYR A 222 24.11 -5.19 -11.74
N THR A 223 24.53 -5.12 -10.48
CA THR A 223 24.65 -3.85 -9.76
C THR A 223 26.11 -3.42 -9.77
N VAL A 224 26.41 -2.32 -10.44
CA VAL A 224 27.77 -1.81 -10.60
C VAL A 224 27.88 -0.44 -9.95
N ARG A 225 28.89 -0.26 -9.09
CA ARG A 225 29.20 1.01 -8.43
C ARG A 225 30.46 1.60 -9.03
N PHE A 226 30.37 2.85 -9.44
CA PHE A 226 31.44 3.67 -9.96
C PHE A 226 32.03 4.55 -8.84
N ASN A 227 33.28 4.98 -9.00
CA ASN A 227 33.92 5.90 -8.06
C ASN A 227 33.51 7.37 -8.25
N LYS A 228 32.74 7.67 -9.31
CA LYS A 228 32.17 8.98 -9.66
C LYS A 228 30.84 8.77 -10.38
N ASP A 229 30.04 9.83 -10.47
CA ASP A 229 28.81 9.83 -11.26
C ASP A 229 29.13 9.56 -12.74
N VAL A 230 28.27 8.77 -13.39
CA VAL A 230 28.44 8.37 -14.79
C VAL A 230 27.19 8.66 -15.61
N ASP A 231 27.39 8.93 -16.91
CA ASP A 231 26.29 9.12 -17.84
C ASP A 231 25.63 7.77 -18.18
N ARG A 232 24.43 7.58 -17.65
CA ARG A 232 23.61 6.37 -17.81
C ARG A 232 23.26 6.10 -19.26
N GLU A 233 22.94 7.13 -20.03
CA GLU A 233 22.53 7.00 -21.42
C GLU A 233 23.73 6.59 -22.28
N LYS A 234 24.92 7.15 -22.01
CA LYS A 234 26.16 6.74 -22.65
C LYS A 234 26.47 5.25 -22.40
N ILE A 235 26.32 4.78 -21.16
CA ILE A 235 26.49 3.37 -20.79
C ILE A 235 25.44 2.49 -21.47
N ARG A 236 24.16 2.89 -21.45
CA ARG A 236 23.05 2.18 -22.08
C ARG A 236 23.28 1.98 -23.58
N LEU A 237 23.66 3.04 -24.29
CA LEU A 237 23.96 2.99 -25.72
C LEU A 237 25.14 2.07 -26.03
N ALA A 238 26.22 2.13 -25.23
CA ALA A 238 27.37 1.25 -25.42
C ALA A 238 27.05 -0.23 -25.16
N LEU A 239 26.19 -0.52 -24.18
CA LEU A 239 25.76 -1.89 -23.86
C LEU A 239 24.79 -2.44 -24.91
N ASN A 240 23.90 -1.63 -25.47
CA ASN A 240 23.02 -2.05 -26.57
C ASN A 240 23.82 -2.53 -27.80
N LEU A 241 25.03 -1.99 -28.02
CA LEU A 241 25.95 -2.48 -29.06
C LEU A 241 26.55 -3.86 -28.72
N GLN A 242 26.71 -4.18 -27.43
CA GLN A 242 27.24 -5.48 -26.98
C GLN A 242 26.17 -6.58 -26.95
N PHE A 243 24.91 -6.19 -26.74
CA PHE A 243 23.74 -7.05 -26.64
C PHE A 243 22.72 -6.76 -27.75
N PRO A 244 23.06 -7.04 -29.03
CA PRO A 244 22.17 -6.74 -30.15
C PRO A 244 20.87 -7.54 -30.06
N GLY A 245 19.75 -6.91 -30.43
CA GLY A 245 18.42 -7.54 -30.43
C GLY A 245 17.79 -7.71 -29.04
N THR A 246 18.35 -7.05 -28.02
CA THR A 246 17.85 -7.12 -26.64
C THR A 246 17.63 -5.74 -26.06
N SER A 247 16.65 -5.62 -25.17
CA SER A 247 16.41 -4.41 -24.38
C SER A 247 17.33 -4.43 -23.16
N THR A 248 18.51 -3.79 -23.27
CA THR A 248 19.36 -3.58 -22.09
C THR A 248 18.87 -2.34 -21.35
N GLU A 249 18.44 -2.53 -20.11
CA GLU A 249 18.01 -1.44 -19.24
C GLU A 249 19.16 -1.06 -18.31
N VAL A 250 19.42 0.25 -18.21
CA VAL A 250 20.43 0.82 -17.31
C VAL A 250 19.74 1.86 -16.45
N LYS A 251 19.60 1.56 -15.15
CA LYS A 251 18.85 2.39 -14.20
C LYS A 251 19.68 2.63 -12.95
N THR A 252 19.37 3.65 -12.17
CA THR A 252 20.09 3.90 -10.91
C THR A 252 19.64 2.92 -9.83
N ALA A 253 20.57 2.57 -8.94
CA ALA A 253 20.30 1.78 -7.75
C ALA A 253 20.79 2.45 -6.44
N GLY A 254 21.57 3.53 -6.56
CA GLY A 254 22.13 4.29 -5.44
C GLY A 254 22.69 5.64 -5.90
N GLY A 255 21.93 6.37 -6.70
CA GLY A 255 22.35 7.61 -7.37
C GLY A 255 23.10 7.38 -8.67
N ASP A 256 23.65 8.45 -9.24
CA ASP A 256 24.31 8.41 -10.56
C ASP A 256 25.65 7.66 -10.57
N ALA A 257 26.24 7.39 -9.39
CA ALA A 257 27.43 6.57 -9.23
C ALA A 257 27.13 5.06 -9.06
N GLN A 258 25.88 4.62 -9.00
CA GLN A 258 25.56 3.20 -8.87
C GLN A 258 24.39 2.80 -9.77
N LEU A 259 24.66 1.91 -10.71
CA LEU A 259 23.71 1.49 -11.73
C LEU A 259 23.32 0.02 -11.57
N LYS A 260 22.04 -0.26 -11.79
CA LYS A 260 21.48 -1.59 -12.05
C LYS A 260 21.36 -1.74 -13.56
N ILE A 261 22.05 -2.74 -14.10
CA ILE A 261 22.09 -3.06 -15.52
C ILE A 261 21.38 -4.39 -15.72
N THR A 262 20.29 -4.40 -16.46
CA THR A 262 19.45 -5.58 -16.70
C THR A 262 19.46 -5.92 -18.19
N THR A 263 19.72 -7.18 -18.52
CA THR A 263 19.68 -7.68 -19.90
C THR A 263 19.04 -9.06 -19.98
N ASN A 264 18.23 -9.27 -21.02
CA ASN A 264 17.68 -10.57 -21.39
C ASN A 264 18.51 -11.28 -22.48
N PHE A 265 19.74 -10.82 -22.73
CA PHE A 265 20.66 -11.48 -23.66
C PHE A 265 20.94 -12.92 -23.24
N LYS A 266 20.64 -13.85 -24.17
CA LYS A 266 20.68 -15.30 -23.93
C LYS A 266 19.97 -15.70 -22.63
N ALA A 267 18.81 -15.11 -22.34
CA ALA A 267 18.03 -15.42 -21.14
C ALA A 267 17.65 -16.91 -21.06
N SER A 268 17.44 -17.57 -22.21
CA SER A 268 17.10 -19.00 -22.27
C SER A 268 18.26 -19.94 -21.97
N GLU A 269 19.50 -19.44 -21.96
CA GLU A 269 20.70 -20.23 -21.73
C GLU A 269 21.22 -19.98 -20.31
N VAL A 270 21.25 -21.02 -19.48
CA VAL A 270 21.52 -20.91 -18.03
C VAL A 270 22.92 -21.37 -17.63
N SER A 271 23.76 -21.76 -18.59
CA SER A 271 25.11 -22.30 -18.34
C SER A 271 26.09 -21.24 -17.84
N THR A 272 27.09 -21.68 -17.08
CA THR A 272 28.13 -20.80 -16.53
C THR A 272 28.96 -20.13 -17.62
N ASP A 273 29.19 -20.79 -18.76
CA ASP A 273 29.94 -20.22 -19.88
C ASP A 273 29.23 -18.99 -20.47
N VAL A 274 27.90 -19.02 -20.53
CA VAL A 274 27.09 -17.89 -21.00
C VAL A 274 27.10 -16.77 -19.97
N ASP A 275 27.11 -17.09 -18.67
CA ASP A 275 27.26 -16.07 -17.62
C ASP A 275 28.59 -15.32 -17.75
N LEU A 276 29.68 -16.04 -18.02
CA LEU A 276 31.00 -15.45 -18.27
C LEU A 276 31.01 -14.62 -19.57
N GLU A 277 30.34 -15.08 -20.62
CA GLU A 277 30.20 -14.33 -21.88
C GLU A 277 29.46 -13.00 -21.65
N VAL A 278 28.32 -13.05 -20.96
CA VAL A 278 27.50 -11.86 -20.67
C VAL A 278 28.26 -10.89 -19.79
N ALA A 279 28.91 -11.37 -18.72
CA ALA A 279 29.73 -10.53 -17.85
C ALA A 279 30.89 -9.87 -18.61
N LYS A 280 31.57 -10.62 -19.50
CA LYS A 280 32.64 -10.06 -20.34
C LYS A 280 32.13 -8.98 -21.28
N LYS A 281 30.99 -9.21 -21.95
CA LYS A 281 30.33 -8.22 -22.81
C LYS A 281 29.89 -6.98 -22.03
N LEU A 282 29.35 -7.17 -20.82
CA LEU A 282 28.99 -6.10 -19.90
C LEU A 282 30.20 -5.21 -19.59
N TYR A 283 31.30 -5.79 -19.12
CA TYR A 283 32.51 -5.03 -18.77
C TYR A 283 33.12 -4.32 -19.98
N ILE A 284 33.16 -4.97 -21.16
CA ILE A 284 33.59 -4.32 -22.40
C ILE A 284 32.72 -3.10 -22.74
N GLY A 285 31.40 -3.19 -22.54
CA GLY A 285 30.49 -2.08 -22.77
C GLY A 285 30.68 -0.94 -21.77
N ILE A 286 30.91 -1.27 -20.50
CA ILE A 286 31.21 -0.29 -19.44
C ILE A 286 32.56 0.40 -19.72
N ASP A 287 33.62 -0.36 -19.96
CA ASP A 287 34.97 0.17 -20.24
C ASP A 287 34.99 1.13 -21.44
N LYS A 288 34.17 0.86 -22.46
CA LYS A 288 34.05 1.73 -23.65
C LYS A 288 33.21 2.99 -23.43
N SER A 289 32.40 3.03 -22.38
CA SER A 289 31.48 4.15 -22.11
C SER A 289 31.95 5.07 -20.99
N ILE A 290 32.78 4.59 -20.07
CA ILE A 290 33.33 5.41 -18.99
C ILE A 290 34.54 6.24 -19.44
N ASP A 291 34.76 7.36 -18.75
CA ASP A 291 35.92 8.20 -19.01
C ASP A 291 37.21 7.59 -18.44
N PRO A 292 38.39 7.87 -19.02
CA PRO A 292 39.66 7.33 -18.51
C PRO A 292 39.88 7.64 -17.02
N GLY A 293 40.17 6.59 -16.22
CA GLY A 293 40.43 6.70 -14.79
C GLY A 293 39.19 6.55 -13.89
N VAL A 294 38.00 6.44 -14.45
CA VAL A 294 36.80 5.97 -13.71
C VAL A 294 37.01 4.49 -13.38
N LYS A 295 36.81 4.13 -12.11
CA LYS A 295 36.86 2.75 -11.62
C LYS A 295 35.47 2.30 -11.25
N TYR A 296 35.19 1.02 -11.42
CA TYR A 296 33.92 0.42 -11.02
C TYR A 296 34.12 -0.92 -10.30
N LEU A 297 33.11 -1.29 -9.53
CA LEU A 297 33.03 -2.54 -8.78
C LEU A 297 31.64 -3.15 -8.98
N GLU A 298 31.60 -4.44 -9.31
CA GLU A 298 30.36 -5.20 -9.24
C GLU A 298 29.99 -5.45 -7.77
N MET A 299 28.85 -4.89 -7.35
CA MET A 299 28.29 -5.05 -6.01
C MET A 299 27.50 -6.35 -5.87
N GLY A 300 27.04 -6.91 -6.99
CA GLY A 300 26.34 -8.19 -7.05
C GLY A 300 25.62 -8.40 -8.38
N SER A 301 25.26 -9.65 -8.64
CA SER A 301 24.53 -10.06 -9.83
C SER A 301 23.40 -11.03 -9.49
N ILE A 302 22.33 -10.98 -10.29
CA ILE A 302 21.13 -11.82 -10.18
C ILE A 302 20.89 -12.46 -11.54
N LYS A 303 20.66 -13.78 -11.55
CA LYS A 303 20.26 -14.54 -12.74
C LYS A 303 18.90 -15.18 -12.51
N VAL A 304 17.98 -15.01 -13.45
CA VAL A 304 16.66 -15.64 -13.45
C VAL A 304 16.47 -16.39 -14.76
N GLY A 305 16.24 -17.70 -14.67
CA GLY A 305 15.95 -18.53 -15.84
C GLY A 305 14.54 -18.29 -16.40
N PRO A 306 14.28 -18.63 -17.67
CA PRO A 306 13.00 -18.36 -18.34
C PRO A 306 11.84 -19.11 -17.67
N THR A 307 12.08 -20.33 -17.19
CA THR A 307 11.08 -21.13 -16.49
C THR A 307 10.66 -20.47 -15.17
N ILE A 308 11.63 -19.96 -14.40
CA ILE A 308 11.35 -19.25 -13.15
C ILE A 308 10.59 -17.96 -13.45
N ALA A 309 11.01 -17.19 -14.46
CA ALA A 309 10.33 -15.96 -14.84
C ALA A 309 8.86 -16.19 -15.27
N GLN A 310 8.61 -17.22 -16.08
CA GLN A 310 7.27 -17.60 -16.50
C GLN A 310 6.41 -18.11 -15.32
N GLU A 311 7.01 -18.86 -14.40
CA GLU A 311 6.36 -19.32 -13.18
C GLU A 311 5.97 -18.14 -12.28
N VAL A 312 6.88 -17.18 -12.06
CA VAL A 312 6.65 -15.98 -11.25
C VAL A 312 5.56 -15.11 -11.87
N LEU A 313 5.57 -14.91 -13.20
CA LEU A 313 4.48 -14.23 -13.91
C LEU A 313 3.12 -14.90 -13.71
N THR A 314 3.05 -16.21 -13.95
CA THR A 314 1.80 -16.99 -13.85
C THR A 314 1.27 -17.00 -12.42
N LYS A 315 2.15 -17.21 -11.43
CA LYS A 315 1.81 -17.17 -10.01
C LYS A 315 1.32 -15.80 -9.60
N SER A 316 1.97 -14.72 -10.04
CA SER A 316 1.56 -13.35 -9.70
C SER A 316 0.14 -13.05 -10.18
N PHE A 317 -0.19 -13.43 -11.42
CA PHE A 317 -1.55 -13.29 -11.96
C PHE A 317 -2.57 -14.12 -11.16
N LEU A 318 -2.26 -15.39 -10.89
CA LEU A 318 -3.13 -16.28 -10.12
C LEU A 318 -3.37 -15.74 -8.70
N VAL A 319 -2.34 -15.22 -8.05
CA VAL A 319 -2.41 -14.64 -6.70
C VAL A 319 -3.34 -13.44 -6.66
N ILE A 320 -3.28 -12.55 -7.65
CA ILE A 320 -4.20 -11.40 -7.74
C ILE A 320 -5.65 -11.90 -7.91
N LEU A 321 -5.88 -12.89 -8.77
CA LEU A 321 -7.21 -13.45 -8.99
C LEU A 321 -7.78 -14.13 -7.74
N ILE A 322 -6.98 -14.97 -7.07
CA ILE A 322 -7.34 -15.62 -5.81
C ILE A 322 -7.61 -14.57 -4.72
N SER A 323 -6.80 -13.52 -4.65
CA SER A 323 -7.03 -12.41 -3.72
C SER A 323 -8.38 -11.75 -3.99
N CYS A 324 -8.68 -11.36 -5.23
CA CYS A 324 -9.98 -10.82 -5.59
C CYS A 324 -11.14 -11.76 -5.22
N ALA A 325 -11.01 -13.05 -5.47
CA ALA A 325 -12.03 -14.04 -5.14
C ALA A 325 -12.25 -14.18 -3.62
N LEU A 326 -11.18 -14.29 -2.84
CA LEU A 326 -11.28 -14.38 -1.38
C LEU A 326 -11.86 -13.10 -0.77
N MET A 327 -11.47 -11.93 -1.29
CA MET A 327 -12.00 -10.65 -0.87
C MET A 327 -13.49 -10.51 -1.21
N PHE A 328 -13.89 -10.94 -2.41
CA PHE A 328 -15.30 -11.01 -2.81
C PHE A 328 -16.11 -11.88 -1.84
N LEU A 329 -15.64 -13.10 -1.57
CA LEU A 329 -16.31 -14.05 -0.69
C LEU A 329 -16.42 -13.50 0.73
N TYR A 330 -15.34 -12.92 1.26
CA TYR A 330 -15.36 -12.29 2.59
C TYR A 330 -16.45 -11.21 2.68
N ILE A 331 -16.51 -10.28 1.71
CA ILE A 331 -17.54 -9.23 1.70
C ILE A 331 -18.93 -9.80 1.49
N LEU A 332 -19.08 -10.79 0.60
CA LEU A 332 -20.36 -11.44 0.35
C LEU A 332 -20.92 -12.04 1.65
N PHE A 333 -20.10 -12.77 2.42
CA PHE A 333 -20.51 -13.33 3.70
C PHE A 333 -20.75 -12.26 4.76
N ARG A 334 -19.89 -11.24 4.82
CA ARG A 334 -19.94 -10.17 5.83
C ARG A 334 -21.17 -9.28 5.68
N PHE A 335 -21.48 -8.87 4.45
CA PHE A 335 -22.56 -7.92 4.12
C PHE A 335 -23.84 -8.59 3.61
N ARG A 336 -23.80 -9.89 3.30
CA ARG A 336 -24.94 -10.69 2.83
C ARG A 336 -25.63 -10.13 1.57
N LYS A 337 -24.89 -9.33 0.78
CA LYS A 337 -25.34 -8.72 -0.47
C LYS A 337 -24.20 -8.77 -1.48
N TRP A 338 -24.43 -9.37 -2.63
CA TRP A 338 -23.41 -9.54 -3.67
C TRP A 338 -22.98 -8.22 -4.31
N GLN A 339 -23.85 -7.20 -4.31
CA GLN A 339 -23.54 -5.87 -4.85
C GLN A 339 -22.34 -5.23 -4.13
N TYR A 340 -22.25 -5.41 -2.81
CA TYR A 340 -21.12 -4.95 -2.01
C TYR A 340 -19.84 -5.67 -2.42
N GLY A 341 -19.91 -7.01 -2.59
CA GLY A 341 -18.77 -7.80 -3.06
C GLY A 341 -18.28 -7.35 -4.43
N LEU A 342 -19.19 -7.17 -5.40
CA LEU A 342 -18.83 -6.77 -6.75
C LEU A 342 -18.31 -5.32 -6.80
N GLY A 343 -18.93 -4.41 -6.05
CA GLY A 343 -18.47 -3.02 -5.94
C GLY A 343 -17.06 -2.91 -5.38
N ALA A 344 -16.73 -3.69 -4.34
CA ALA A 344 -15.39 -3.75 -3.80
C ALA A 344 -14.37 -4.31 -4.80
N VAL A 345 -14.66 -5.44 -5.44
CA VAL A 345 -13.75 -6.04 -6.44
C VAL A 345 -13.53 -5.11 -7.63
N ALA A 346 -14.58 -4.44 -8.12
CA ALA A 346 -14.46 -3.47 -9.20
C ALA A 346 -13.54 -2.29 -8.83
N ALA A 347 -13.64 -1.80 -7.59
CA ALA A 347 -12.73 -0.78 -7.08
C ALA A 347 -11.28 -1.30 -6.97
N LEU A 348 -11.08 -2.54 -6.52
CA LEU A 348 -9.75 -3.16 -6.50
C LEU A 348 -9.12 -3.25 -7.90
N PHE A 349 -9.88 -3.70 -8.90
CA PHE A 349 -9.40 -3.72 -10.30
C PHE A 349 -9.06 -2.31 -10.80
N HIS A 350 -9.92 -1.34 -10.50
CA HIS A 350 -9.68 0.06 -10.81
C HIS A 350 -8.34 0.55 -10.21
N ASP A 351 -8.10 0.28 -8.93
CA ASP A 351 -6.89 0.76 -8.23
C ASP A 351 -5.62 0.14 -8.82
N VAL A 352 -5.65 -1.16 -9.13
CA VAL A 352 -4.54 -1.84 -9.80
C VAL A 352 -4.27 -1.25 -11.19
N LEU A 353 -5.32 -0.98 -11.98
CA LEU A 353 -5.18 -0.38 -13.30
C LEU A 353 -4.61 1.05 -13.23
N ILE A 354 -4.99 1.84 -12.23
CA ILE A 354 -4.43 3.17 -12.03
C ILE A 354 -2.95 3.09 -11.65
N VAL A 355 -2.56 2.19 -10.74
CA VAL A 355 -1.14 2.01 -10.39
C VAL A 355 -0.32 1.57 -11.60
N LEU A 356 -0.82 0.62 -12.40
CA LEU A 356 -0.17 0.21 -13.65
C LEU A 356 -0.07 1.37 -14.66
N SER A 357 -1.11 2.19 -14.76
CA SER A 357 -1.12 3.38 -15.63
C SER A 357 -0.08 4.39 -15.19
N CYS A 358 0.07 4.62 -13.89
CA CYS A 358 1.14 5.47 -13.37
C CYS A 358 2.52 4.90 -13.70
N TYR A 359 2.70 3.57 -13.63
CA TYR A 359 3.96 2.94 -13.99
C TYR A 359 4.34 3.22 -15.45
N THR A 360 3.42 3.12 -16.41
CA THR A 360 3.73 3.41 -17.82
C THR A 360 3.88 4.91 -18.11
N ILE A 361 3.05 5.76 -17.49
CA ILE A 361 3.12 7.22 -17.69
C ILE A 361 4.44 7.81 -17.18
N PHE A 362 4.90 7.32 -16.02
CA PHE A 362 6.09 7.85 -15.36
C PHE A 362 7.38 7.09 -15.70
N ASP A 363 7.31 5.99 -16.44
CA ASP A 363 8.48 5.25 -16.88
C ASP A 363 9.38 6.13 -17.77
N GLY A 364 10.67 6.14 -17.46
CA GLY A 364 11.66 7.03 -18.10
C GLY A 364 11.55 8.52 -17.74
N LEU A 365 10.46 8.99 -17.10
CA LEU A 365 10.33 10.37 -16.62
C LEU A 365 10.96 10.56 -15.24
N LEU A 366 10.78 9.57 -14.36
CA LEU A 366 11.32 9.61 -12.99
C LEU A 366 12.76 9.09 -12.94
N PRO A 367 13.60 9.56 -12.00
CA PRO A 367 15.02 9.22 -11.98
C PRO A 367 15.32 7.79 -11.49
N PHE A 368 14.31 7.00 -11.13
CA PHE A 368 14.43 5.66 -10.55
C PHE A 368 13.63 4.62 -11.36
N PRO A 369 13.99 3.33 -11.28
CA PRO A 369 13.29 2.25 -11.98
C PRO A 369 11.82 2.10 -11.58
N LEU A 370 10.93 2.07 -12.58
CA LEU A 370 9.55 1.59 -12.48
C LEU A 370 9.41 0.25 -13.19
N GLU A 371 10.06 -0.77 -12.64
CA GLU A 371 10.03 -2.14 -13.17
C GLU A 371 8.86 -2.92 -12.56
N LEU A 372 8.22 -3.76 -13.38
CA LEU A 372 7.42 -4.86 -12.88
C LEU A 372 8.36 -5.98 -12.44
N ASP A 373 8.44 -6.19 -11.13
CA ASP A 373 9.21 -7.25 -10.50
C ASP A 373 8.40 -7.89 -9.35
N GLN A 374 9.00 -8.77 -8.57
CA GLN A 374 8.29 -9.39 -7.46
C GLN A 374 7.91 -8.40 -6.35
N HIS A 375 8.68 -7.33 -6.16
CA HIS A 375 8.35 -6.27 -5.20
C HIS A 375 7.10 -5.50 -5.65
N PHE A 376 6.96 -5.24 -6.95
CA PHE A 376 5.76 -4.61 -7.50
C PHE A 376 4.48 -5.42 -7.18
N VAL A 377 4.52 -6.74 -7.34
CA VAL A 377 3.38 -7.61 -6.98
C VAL A 377 3.03 -7.49 -5.51
N ALA A 378 4.05 -7.46 -4.64
CA ALA A 378 3.85 -7.25 -3.22
C ALA A 378 3.21 -5.88 -2.92
N ALA A 379 3.63 -4.84 -3.63
CA ALA A 379 3.03 -3.51 -3.52
C ALA A 379 1.56 -3.53 -3.93
N ILE A 380 1.23 -4.11 -5.10
CA ILE A 380 -0.15 -4.22 -5.59
C ILE A 380 -1.06 -4.93 -4.58
N LEU A 381 -0.63 -6.09 -4.06
CA LEU A 381 -1.41 -6.83 -3.06
C LEU A 381 -1.57 -6.04 -1.76
N THR A 382 -0.54 -5.28 -1.36
CA THR A 382 -0.62 -4.40 -0.20
C THR A 382 -1.62 -3.26 -0.43
N VAL A 383 -1.59 -2.63 -1.62
CA VAL A 383 -2.54 -1.58 -2.02
C VAL A 383 -3.96 -2.09 -2.01
N MET A 384 -4.19 -3.30 -2.54
CA MET A 384 -5.50 -3.95 -2.49
C MET A 384 -5.98 -4.13 -1.04
N GLY A 385 -5.10 -4.44 -0.10
CA GLY A 385 -5.45 -4.57 1.32
C GLY A 385 -5.87 -3.27 1.96
N TYR A 386 -5.12 -2.18 1.70
CA TYR A 386 -5.47 -0.85 2.17
C TYR A 386 -6.77 -0.34 1.57
N SER A 387 -6.91 -0.41 0.25
CA SER A 387 -8.14 0.00 -0.44
C SER A 387 -9.35 -0.77 0.06
N MET A 388 -9.19 -2.06 0.32
CA MET A 388 -10.25 -2.84 0.89
C MET A 388 -10.58 -2.44 2.32
N THR A 389 -9.57 -2.22 3.15
CA THR A 389 -9.75 -1.77 4.54
C THR A 389 -10.69 -0.57 4.59
N ASP A 390 -10.43 0.47 3.79
CA ASP A 390 -11.28 1.64 3.71
C ASP A 390 -12.68 1.32 3.15
N THR A 391 -12.76 0.50 2.10
CA THR A 391 -14.03 0.07 1.50
C THR A 391 -14.93 -0.65 2.51
N VAL A 392 -14.38 -1.53 3.34
CA VAL A 392 -15.13 -2.28 4.35
C VAL A 392 -15.66 -1.35 5.43
N VAL A 393 -14.84 -0.39 5.90
CA VAL A 393 -15.25 0.61 6.89
C VAL A 393 -16.41 1.47 6.34
N VAL A 394 -16.30 1.93 5.09
CA VAL A 394 -17.34 2.71 4.42
C VAL A 394 -18.63 1.89 4.26
N PHE A 395 -18.52 0.64 3.81
CA PHE A 395 -19.67 -0.24 3.64
C PHE A 395 -20.36 -0.58 4.97
N ASP A 396 -19.59 -0.80 6.04
CA ASP A 396 -20.14 -1.05 7.37
C ASP A 396 -20.93 0.16 7.86
N ARG A 397 -20.41 1.37 7.65
CA ARG A 397 -21.12 2.61 8.00
C ARG A 397 -22.41 2.78 7.21
N ILE A 398 -22.38 2.54 5.89
CA ILE A 398 -23.58 2.58 5.04
C ILE A 398 -24.63 1.59 5.56
N ARG A 399 -24.21 0.36 5.85
CA ARG A 399 -25.07 -0.67 6.42
C ARG A 399 -25.64 -0.26 7.77
N GLU A 400 -24.82 0.30 8.67
CA GLU A 400 -25.25 0.77 10.00
C GLU A 400 -26.39 1.79 9.88
N PHE A 401 -26.24 2.80 9.02
CA PHE A 401 -27.27 3.82 8.82
C PHE A 401 -28.53 3.29 8.16
N LEU A 402 -28.39 2.44 7.13
CA LEU A 402 -29.54 1.82 6.48
C LEU A 402 -30.33 0.91 7.43
N LEU A 403 -29.66 0.19 8.32
CA LEU A 403 -30.31 -0.63 9.33
C LEU A 403 -31.05 0.21 10.38
N LYS A 404 -30.48 1.34 10.80
CA LYS A 404 -31.09 2.26 11.78
C LYS A 404 -32.41 2.87 11.29
N GLN A 405 -32.57 3.08 9.99
CA GLN A 405 -33.80 3.65 9.43
C GLN A 405 -34.89 2.61 9.10
N GLY A 406 -34.61 1.31 9.21
CA GLY A 406 -35.59 0.23 9.06
C GLY A 406 -35.74 -0.32 7.63
N LYS A 407 -36.57 -1.37 7.48
CA LYS A 407 -36.70 -2.16 6.24
C LYS A 407 -37.56 -1.52 5.14
N ASN A 408 -38.34 -0.48 5.45
CA ASN A 408 -39.31 0.13 4.52
C ASN A 408 -38.76 1.37 3.79
N LEU A 409 -37.44 1.51 3.69
CA LEU A 409 -36.84 2.66 3.00
C LEU A 409 -37.13 2.65 1.50
N SER A 410 -37.69 3.74 0.99
CA SER A 410 -37.80 3.95 -0.44
C SER A 410 -36.40 4.11 -1.07
N ASN A 411 -36.26 3.82 -2.36
CA ASN A 411 -35.02 4.08 -3.07
C ASN A 411 -34.62 5.57 -3.09
N MET A 412 -35.60 6.48 -2.93
CA MET A 412 -35.37 7.93 -2.81
C MET A 412 -34.73 8.30 -1.47
N ASP A 413 -35.03 7.56 -0.40
CA ASP A 413 -34.48 7.80 0.95
C ASP A 413 -33.11 7.13 1.15
N LYS A 414 -32.78 6.10 0.35
CA LYS A 414 -31.48 5.41 0.40
C LYS A 414 -30.32 6.29 -0.03
N VAL A 415 -30.43 7.04 -1.12
CA VAL A 415 -29.32 7.83 -1.67
C VAL A 415 -28.85 8.94 -0.72
N PRO A 416 -29.74 9.77 -0.13
CA PRO A 416 -29.35 10.74 0.89
C PRO A 416 -28.69 10.08 2.11
N THR A 417 -29.19 8.93 2.53
CA THR A 417 -28.65 8.18 3.68
C THR A 417 -27.25 7.63 3.39
N ILE A 418 -27.01 7.12 2.18
CA ILE A 418 -25.68 6.68 1.74
C ILE A 418 -24.71 7.87 1.69
N ASN A 419 -25.12 9.01 1.12
CA ASN A 419 -24.28 10.22 1.13
C ASN A 419 -23.98 10.70 2.56
N TYR A 420 -24.96 10.65 3.46
CA TYR A 420 -24.74 10.98 4.87
C TYR A 420 -23.71 10.03 5.51
N ALA A 421 -23.83 8.73 5.27
CA ALA A 421 -22.88 7.72 5.74
C ALA A 421 -21.46 8.03 5.25
N LEU A 422 -21.29 8.29 3.95
CA LEU A 422 -19.99 8.62 3.32
C LEU A 422 -19.35 9.87 3.93
N ASN A 423 -20.11 10.95 4.09
CA ASN A 423 -19.60 12.17 4.71
C ASN A 423 -19.24 11.93 6.20
N SER A 424 -19.97 11.08 6.91
CA SER A 424 -19.67 10.74 8.31
C SER A 424 -18.38 9.94 8.49
N THR A 425 -17.98 9.15 7.48
CA THR A 425 -16.72 8.38 7.49
C THR A 425 -15.53 9.17 6.98
N LEU A 426 -15.74 10.31 6.33
CA LEU A 426 -14.70 11.04 5.61
C LEU A 426 -13.51 11.43 6.50
N SER A 427 -13.78 11.96 7.71
CA SER A 427 -12.73 12.30 8.70
C SER A 427 -11.86 11.10 9.01
N ARG A 428 -12.49 9.95 9.26
CA ARG A 428 -11.82 8.69 9.61
C ARG A 428 -10.97 8.18 8.46
N THR A 429 -11.56 7.99 7.28
CA THR A 429 -10.86 7.47 6.09
C THR A 429 -9.71 8.38 5.67
N ILE A 430 -9.91 9.70 5.62
CA ILE A 430 -8.81 10.62 5.25
C ILE A 430 -7.69 10.58 6.30
N ASN A 431 -8.03 10.49 7.59
CA ASN A 431 -7.03 10.49 8.65
C ASN A 431 -6.19 9.21 8.67
N THR A 432 -6.79 8.03 8.47
CA THR A 432 -6.09 6.74 8.35
C THR A 432 -5.21 6.69 7.10
N SER A 433 -5.69 7.20 5.97
CA SER A 433 -4.90 7.29 4.75
C SER A 433 -3.76 8.31 4.84
N MET A 434 -3.97 9.46 5.50
CA MET A 434 -2.94 10.51 5.63
C MET A 434 -1.75 10.05 6.47
N ILE A 435 -1.97 9.39 7.60
CA ILE A 435 -0.85 8.90 8.43
C ILE A 435 -0.03 7.86 7.67
N THR A 436 -0.70 6.96 6.96
CA THR A 436 -0.03 5.93 6.16
C THR A 436 0.69 6.55 4.97
N PHE A 437 0.08 7.56 4.33
CA PHE A 437 0.72 8.33 3.27
C PHE A 437 2.02 9.00 3.73
N PHE A 438 2.02 9.68 4.88
CA PHE A 438 3.24 10.34 5.38
C PHE A 438 4.33 9.33 5.77
N VAL A 439 3.96 8.17 6.31
CA VAL A 439 4.89 7.06 6.57
C VAL A 439 5.51 6.55 5.27
N LEU A 440 4.68 6.27 4.26
CA LEU A 440 5.17 5.83 2.95
C LEU A 440 6.01 6.91 2.25
N LEU A 441 5.68 8.18 2.45
CA LEU A 441 6.44 9.30 1.90
C LEU A 441 7.84 9.35 2.52
N ALA A 442 7.96 9.09 3.84
CA ALA A 442 9.26 8.95 4.48
C ALA A 442 10.06 7.77 3.90
N ILE A 443 9.42 6.62 3.63
CA ILE A 443 10.07 5.50 2.94
C ILE A 443 10.50 5.90 1.53
N PHE A 444 9.66 6.59 0.78
CA PHE A 444 9.94 6.97 -0.60
C PHE A 444 11.14 7.94 -0.71
N ILE A 445 11.21 8.92 0.20
CA ILE A 445 12.30 9.90 0.25
C ILE A 445 13.58 9.26 0.77
N PHE A 446 13.52 8.55 1.91
CA PHE A 446 14.71 8.12 2.66
C PHE A 446 15.09 6.63 2.53
N GLY A 447 14.21 5.77 2.00
CA GLY A 447 14.36 4.31 1.99
C GLY A 447 15.36 3.76 0.97
N GLY A 448 15.93 4.61 0.11
CA GLY A 448 16.87 4.24 -0.94
C GLY A 448 16.21 3.84 -2.26
N GLU A 449 17.00 3.74 -3.32
CA GLU A 449 16.49 3.57 -4.69
C GLU A 449 15.91 2.19 -4.97
N THR A 450 16.45 1.13 -4.36
CA THR A 450 15.99 -0.25 -4.58
C THR A 450 14.52 -0.47 -4.23
N ILE A 451 14.00 0.25 -3.23
CA ILE A 451 12.57 0.17 -2.82
C ILE A 451 11.77 1.41 -3.23
N ARG A 452 12.34 2.30 -4.05
CA ARG A 452 11.68 3.54 -4.44
C ARG A 452 10.51 3.29 -5.39
N GLY A 453 10.67 2.39 -6.37
CA GLY A 453 9.55 1.93 -7.21
C GLY A 453 8.44 1.27 -6.38
N PHE A 454 8.82 0.38 -5.46
CA PHE A 454 7.90 -0.26 -4.52
C PHE A 454 7.09 0.76 -3.69
N SER A 455 7.78 1.70 -3.03
CA SER A 455 7.12 2.74 -2.21
C SER A 455 6.31 3.73 -3.06
N PHE A 456 6.69 3.99 -4.32
CA PHE A 456 5.90 4.76 -5.26
C PHE A 456 4.56 4.08 -5.57
N ALA A 457 4.56 2.77 -5.83
CA ALA A 457 3.32 2.02 -6.04
C ALA A 457 2.40 2.09 -4.81
N LEU A 458 2.96 1.93 -3.60
CA LEU A 458 2.20 2.05 -2.36
C LEU A 458 1.63 3.47 -2.18
N LEU A 459 2.40 4.52 -2.46
CA LEU A 459 1.96 5.92 -2.33
C LEU A 459 0.78 6.22 -3.24
N ILE A 460 0.89 5.90 -4.54
CA ILE A 460 -0.21 6.06 -5.49
C ILE A 460 -1.40 5.21 -5.06
N GLY A 461 -1.13 3.98 -4.65
CA GLY A 461 -2.13 3.01 -4.21
C GLY A 461 -2.96 3.47 -3.02
N ILE A 462 -2.35 4.09 -2.01
CA ILE A 462 -3.10 4.64 -0.87
C ILE A 462 -3.99 5.78 -1.33
N VAL A 463 -3.46 6.73 -2.08
CA VAL A 463 -4.25 7.88 -2.56
C VAL A 463 -5.44 7.42 -3.40
N ILE A 464 -5.21 6.49 -4.34
CA ILE A 464 -6.28 5.99 -5.19
C ILE A 464 -7.26 5.09 -4.43
N GLY A 465 -6.81 4.30 -3.45
CA GLY A 465 -7.66 3.45 -2.62
C GLY A 465 -8.61 4.25 -1.72
N THR A 466 -8.11 5.33 -1.11
CA THR A 466 -8.95 6.28 -0.35
C THR A 466 -10.01 6.88 -1.25
N TYR A 467 -9.63 7.30 -2.46
CA TYR A 467 -10.55 7.85 -3.45
C TYR A 467 -11.56 6.80 -3.92
N SER A 468 -11.12 5.59 -4.25
CA SER A 468 -11.94 4.57 -4.89
C SER A 468 -12.98 4.01 -3.94
N SER A 469 -12.66 3.81 -2.66
CA SER A 469 -13.62 3.35 -1.64
C SER A 469 -14.87 4.25 -1.54
N LEU A 470 -14.67 5.57 -1.62
CA LEU A 470 -15.73 6.59 -1.53
C LEU A 470 -16.39 6.90 -2.89
N CYS A 471 -15.58 7.05 -3.94
CA CYS A 471 -15.99 7.61 -5.23
C CYS A 471 -16.24 6.57 -6.32
N ILE A 472 -15.81 5.31 -6.12
CA ILE A 472 -15.94 4.22 -7.10
C ILE A 472 -16.74 3.06 -6.51
N ALA A 473 -16.26 2.44 -5.43
CA ALA A 473 -16.87 1.26 -4.82
C ALA A 473 -18.32 1.51 -4.42
N THR A 474 -18.58 2.56 -3.65
CA THR A 474 -19.93 2.89 -3.17
C THR A 474 -20.89 3.26 -4.31
N PRO A 475 -20.52 4.15 -5.26
CA PRO A 475 -21.37 4.40 -6.42
C PRO A 475 -21.69 3.17 -7.27
N ILE A 476 -20.74 2.23 -7.44
CA ILE A 476 -21.01 0.96 -8.13
C ILE A 476 -22.05 0.14 -7.36
N VAL A 477 -21.95 0.05 -6.02
CA VAL A 477 -22.98 -0.62 -5.20
C VAL A 477 -24.35 0.01 -5.42
N VAL A 478 -24.44 1.35 -5.48
CA VAL A 478 -25.70 2.05 -5.73
C VAL A 478 -26.25 1.77 -7.12
N ASP A 479 -25.39 1.77 -8.15
CA ASP A 479 -25.80 1.47 -9.52
C ASP A 479 -26.29 0.01 -9.65
N LEU A 480 -25.73 -0.93 -8.89
CA LEU A 480 -26.15 -2.34 -8.85
C LEU A 480 -27.39 -2.61 -7.97
N ASP A 481 -27.62 -1.83 -6.90
CA ASP A 481 -28.79 -1.98 -6.00
C ASP A 481 -30.05 -1.29 -6.55
N ARG A 482 -29.94 -0.46 -7.60
CA ARG A 482 -31.09 0.10 -8.32
C ARG A 482 -31.86 -1.02 -9.03
N SER A 483 -32.87 -1.56 -8.35
CA SER A 483 -34.02 -2.18 -9.02
C SER A 483 -34.51 -1.21 -10.10
N LYS A 484 -34.67 -1.69 -11.35
CA LYS A 484 -35.21 -0.90 -12.47
C LYS A 484 -36.37 -0.04 -11.97
N PRO A 485 -36.46 1.25 -12.37
CA PRO A 485 -37.66 2.01 -12.08
C PRO A 485 -38.83 1.24 -12.68
N GLU A 486 -39.81 0.89 -11.86
CA GLU A 486 -41.12 0.54 -12.40
C GLU A 486 -41.54 1.74 -13.24
N GLU A 487 -41.63 1.53 -14.56
CA GLU A 487 -42.32 2.47 -15.42
C GLU A 487 -43.70 2.67 -14.81
N VAL A 488 -43.94 3.90 -14.34
CA VAL A 488 -45.27 4.34 -13.95
C VAL A 488 -46.12 4.19 -15.21
N LYS A 489 -46.91 3.12 -15.27
CA LYS A 489 -47.91 2.90 -16.30
C LYS A 489 -49.10 3.83 -16.11
#